data_AF-A0A3C1BZJ3-F1
#
_entry.id   AF-A0A3C1BZJ3-F1
#
_cell.length_a   1.000
_cell.length_b   1.000
_cell.length_c   1.000
_cell.angle_alpha   90.00
_cell.angle_beta   90.00
_cell.angle_gamma   90.00
#
_symmetry.space_group_name_H-M   'P 1'
#
loop_
_entity.id
_entity.type
_entity.pdbx_description
1 polymer ?
#
loop_
_entity_poly.entity_id
_entity_poly.type
_entity_poly.pdbx_seq_one_letter_code
_entity_poly.pdbx_strand_id
1 'polypeptide(L)'
;MSATGYIQVRAYTSAAQYPLKNVAIVITATDGTAVAMRLTDQSGKIAPIPIPVPPLAESQSPDPAERPYAVVNLYAHLAGYEQTEAENLQVFAGTTTVQNLEM
;
A
#
# COMPACT_ATOMS: atom_id res chain seq x y z
N MET A 1 9.36 -4.91 20.22
CA MET A 1 8.17 -4.03 20.09
C MET A 1 7.89 -3.89 18.60
N SER A 2 6.64 -3.96 18.15
CA SER A 2 6.29 -3.61 16.77
C SER A 2 5.90 -2.14 16.70
N ALA A 3 6.24 -1.48 15.60
CA ALA A 3 5.77 -0.15 15.27
C ALA A 3 4.63 -0.22 14.23
N THR A 4 4.05 0.92 13.90
CA THR A 4 3.00 1.03 12.90
C THR A 4 3.47 1.93 11.78
N GLY A 5 3.41 1.41 10.56
CA GLY A 5 3.48 2.21 9.33
C GLY A 5 2.11 2.25 8.67
N TYR A 6 1.96 3.05 7.64
CA TYR A 6 0.69 3.20 6.93
C TYR A 6 0.88 3.02 5.44
N ILE A 7 -0.11 2.42 4.78
CA ILE A 7 -0.20 2.39 3.32
C ILE A 7 -1.48 3.09 2.88
N GLN A 8 -1.34 3.98 1.90
CA GLN A 8 -2.44 4.64 1.23
C GLN A 8 -2.29 4.44 -0.28
N VAL A 9 -3.42 4.32 -0.95
CA VAL A 9 -3.47 4.07 -2.39
C VAL A 9 -4.29 5.18 -3.03
N ARG A 10 -3.81 5.65 -4.19
CA ARG A 10 -4.52 6.57 -5.06
C ARG A 10 -4.59 5.96 -6.46
N ALA A 11 -5.80 5.67 -6.93
CA ALA A 11 -6.07 5.20 -8.28
C ALA A 11 -6.61 6.34 -9.16
N TYR A 12 -6.10 6.45 -10.38
CA TYR A 12 -6.51 7.45 -11.35
C TYR A 12 -6.39 6.94 -12.79
N THR A 13 -7.07 7.62 -13.71
CA THR A 13 -6.96 7.37 -15.15
C THR A 13 -5.74 8.07 -15.74
N SER A 14 -4.96 7.39 -16.57
CA SER A 14 -3.99 7.94 -17.55
C SER A 14 -3.20 9.21 -17.13
N ALA A 15 -2.62 9.92 -18.12
CA ALA A 15 -1.88 11.16 -17.87
C ALA A 15 -2.75 12.30 -17.31
N ALA A 16 -4.07 12.26 -17.52
CA ALA A 16 -4.98 13.30 -17.01
C ALA A 16 -5.27 13.17 -15.51
N GLN A 17 -4.90 12.04 -14.89
CA GLN A 17 -5.06 11.75 -13.46
C GLN A 17 -6.48 11.95 -12.89
N TYR A 18 -7.52 11.67 -13.68
CA TYR A 18 -8.88 11.71 -13.14
C TYR A 18 -9.05 10.63 -12.08
N PRO A 19 -9.54 10.98 -10.87
CA PRO A 19 -9.66 10.03 -9.78
C PRO A 19 -10.67 8.93 -10.10
N LEU A 20 -10.28 7.68 -9.82
CA LEU A 20 -11.15 6.52 -10.03
C LEU A 20 -11.82 6.12 -8.71
N LYS A 21 -13.14 6.26 -8.66
CA LYS A 21 -13.97 5.82 -7.53
C LYS A 21 -14.31 4.32 -7.65
N ASN A 22 -14.50 3.66 -6.51
CA ASN A 22 -14.93 2.26 -6.41
C ASN A 22 -13.94 1.24 -6.98
N VAL A 23 -12.67 1.60 -7.12
CA VAL A 23 -11.60 0.64 -7.42
C VAL A 23 -11.43 -0.25 -6.21
N ALA A 24 -11.55 -1.56 -6.40
CA ALA A 24 -11.28 -2.55 -5.37
C ALA A 24 -9.78 -2.68 -5.19
N ILE A 25 -9.29 -2.26 -4.03
CA ILE A 25 -7.90 -2.37 -3.63
C ILE A 25 -7.78 -3.50 -2.61
N VAL A 26 -6.97 -4.50 -2.93
CA VAL A 26 -6.63 -5.62 -2.06
C VAL A 26 -5.14 -5.51 -1.72
N ILE A 27 -4.83 -5.50 -0.44
CA ILE A 27 -3.45 -5.53 0.05
C ILE A 27 -3.20 -6.88 0.68
N THR A 28 -2.12 -7.53 0.29
CA THR A 28 -1.70 -8.84 0.80
C THR A 28 -0.30 -8.76 1.38
N ALA A 29 0.00 -9.65 2.32
CA ALA A 29 1.38 -9.89 2.75
C ALA A 29 2.11 -10.70 1.68
N THR A 30 3.44 -10.77 1.77
CA THR A 30 4.28 -11.52 0.82
C THR A 30 4.00 -13.03 0.79
N ASP A 31 3.33 -13.56 1.82
CA ASP A 31 2.89 -14.96 1.89
C ASP A 31 1.51 -15.20 1.25
N GLY A 32 0.90 -14.16 0.66
CA GLY A 32 -0.43 -14.21 0.04
C GLY A 32 -1.59 -13.96 1.01
N THR A 33 -1.34 -13.77 2.30
CA THR A 33 -2.39 -13.50 3.28
C THR A 33 -3.03 -12.13 3.01
N ALA A 34 -4.36 -12.09 2.90
CA ALA A 34 -5.09 -10.83 2.75
C ALA A 34 -5.00 -9.99 4.02
N VAL A 35 -4.42 -8.80 3.91
CA VAL A 35 -4.29 -7.84 5.02
C VAL A 35 -5.50 -6.95 5.08
N ALA A 36 -5.93 -6.41 3.93
CA ALA A 36 -7.07 -5.52 3.85
C ALA A 36 -7.66 -5.46 2.45
N MET A 37 -8.96 -5.17 2.39
CA MET A 37 -9.66 -4.80 1.16
C MET A 37 -10.42 -3.50 1.38
N ARG A 38 -10.27 -2.53 0.48
CA ARG A 38 -10.96 -1.23 0.52
C ARG A 38 -11.37 -0.80 -0.88
N LEU A 39 -12.36 0.08 -0.95
CA LEU A 39 -12.76 0.75 -2.18
C LEU A 39 -12.27 2.19 -2.16
N THR A 40 -11.82 2.69 -3.30
CA THR A 40 -11.46 4.11 -3.46
C THR A 40 -12.69 5.02 -3.37
N ASP A 41 -12.51 6.17 -2.74
CA ASP A 41 -13.53 7.21 -2.63
C ASP A 41 -13.61 8.11 -3.89
N GLN A 42 -14.38 9.21 -3.83
CA GLN A 42 -14.52 10.17 -4.93
C GLN A 42 -13.21 10.88 -5.33
N SER A 43 -12.22 10.91 -4.44
CA SER A 43 -10.89 11.45 -4.72
C SER A 43 -9.92 10.40 -5.29
N GLY A 44 -10.41 9.17 -5.51
CA GLY A 44 -9.62 8.04 -6.00
C GLY A 44 -8.73 7.43 -4.93
N LYS A 45 -8.96 7.73 -3.64
CA LYS A 45 -8.09 7.32 -2.54
C LYS A 45 -8.78 6.33 -1.61
N ILE A 46 -7.98 5.48 -0.97
CA ILE A 46 -8.42 4.74 0.22
C ILE A 46 -7.95 5.47 1.48
N ALA A 47 -8.66 5.26 2.60
CA ALA A 47 -8.16 5.67 3.89
C ALA A 47 -6.83 4.94 4.21
N PRO A 48 -5.85 5.59 4.88
CA PRO A 48 -4.60 4.93 5.25
C PRO A 48 -4.86 3.67 6.08
N ILE A 49 -4.19 2.57 5.71
CA ILE A 49 -4.30 1.29 6.40
C ILE A 49 -3.08 1.11 7.30
N PRO A 50 -3.26 0.86 8.61
CA PRO A 50 -2.15 0.58 9.50
C PRO A 50 -1.57 -0.81 9.19
N ILE A 51 -0.25 -0.88 9.07
CA ILE A 51 0.51 -2.11 8.84
C ILE A 51 1.49 -2.29 10.00
N PRO A 52 1.53 -3.47 10.65
CA PRO A 52 2.57 -3.79 11.63
C PRO A 52 3.94 -3.81 10.95
N VAL A 53 4.89 -3.06 11.48
CA VAL A 53 6.26 -2.95 10.94
C VAL A 53 7.29 -3.05 12.08
N PRO A 54 8.55 -3.41 11.76
CA PRO A 54 9.63 -3.34 12.74
C PRO A 54 9.90 -1.91 13.24
N PRO A 55 10.51 -1.74 14.44
CA PRO A 55 10.82 -0.42 14.99
C PRO A 55 11.71 0.44 14.10
N LEU A 56 11.54 1.76 14.20
CA LEU A 56 12.36 2.75 13.48
C LEU A 56 13.87 2.61 13.77
N ALA A 57 14.24 2.16 14.98
CA ALA A 57 15.62 1.96 15.37
C ALA A 57 16.37 0.98 14.44
N GLU A 58 15.69 -0.07 13.96
CA GLU A 58 16.26 -1.01 13.00
C GLU A 58 16.52 -0.31 11.65
N SER A 59 15.72 0.69 11.25
CA SER A 59 15.96 1.43 10.01
C SER A 59 17.13 2.42 10.08
N GLN A 60 17.68 2.68 11.27
CA GLN A 60 18.79 3.61 11.50
C GLN A 60 20.12 2.90 11.77
N SER A 61 20.11 1.57 11.90
CA SER A 61 21.31 0.77 12.05
C SER A 61 21.93 0.48 10.67
N PRO A 62 23.25 0.58 10.50
CA PRO A 62 23.93 0.14 9.29
C PRO A 62 23.87 -1.39 9.09
N ASP A 63 23.61 -2.16 10.15
CA ASP A 63 23.42 -3.61 10.12
C ASP A 63 22.26 -4.00 11.06
N PRO A 64 21.00 -3.94 10.60
CA PRO A 64 19.85 -4.25 11.43
C PRO A 64 19.66 -5.75 11.59
N ALA A 65 19.20 -6.16 12.78
CA ALA A 65 19.00 -7.59 13.09
C ALA A 65 17.83 -8.20 12.29
N GLU A 66 16.87 -7.37 11.89
CA GLU A 66 15.73 -7.73 11.05
C GLU A 66 15.52 -6.69 9.95
N ARG A 67 14.77 -7.06 8.91
CA ARG A 67 14.44 -6.13 7.81
C ARG A 67 13.70 -4.90 8.39
N PRO A 68 14.14 -3.65 8.13
CA PRO A 68 13.62 -2.47 8.83
C PRO A 68 12.24 -1.98 8.38
N TYR A 69 11.53 -2.75 7.54
CA TYR A 69 10.24 -2.41 6.95
C TYR A 69 9.41 -3.66 6.71
N ALA A 70 8.09 -3.51 6.71
CA ALA A 70 7.21 -4.56 6.21
C ALA A 70 7.12 -4.50 4.68
N VAL A 71 6.87 -5.66 4.09
CA VAL A 71 6.63 -5.80 2.65
C VAL A 71 5.22 -6.28 2.42
N VAL A 72 4.50 -5.59 1.55
CA VAL A 72 3.14 -5.94 1.14
C VAL A 72 3.03 -5.89 -0.39
N ASN A 73 2.07 -6.64 -0.92
CA ASN A 73 1.66 -6.57 -2.30
C ASN A 73 0.28 -5.93 -2.39
N LEU A 74 -0.04 -5.41 -3.56
CA LEU A 74 -1.28 -4.72 -3.83
C LEU A 74 -1.85 -5.17 -5.17
N TYR A 75 -3.17 -5.32 -5.20
CA TYR A 75 -3.96 -5.56 -6.39
C TYR A 75 -5.07 -4.52 -6.47
N ALA A 76 -5.25 -3.93 -7.65
CA ALA A 76 -6.31 -2.98 -7.95
C ALA A 76 -7.17 -3.50 -9.10
N HIS A 77 -8.48 -3.54 -8.88
CA HIS A 77 -9.44 -4.02 -9.86
C HIS A 77 -10.64 -3.07 -9.97
N LEU A 78 -11.02 -2.74 -11.20
CA LEU A 78 -12.25 -2.03 -11.51
C LEU A 78 -12.81 -2.59 -12.82
N ALA A 79 -14.10 -2.90 -12.85
CA ALA A 79 -14.74 -3.43 -14.06
C ALA A 79 -14.60 -2.45 -15.24
N GLY A 80 -14.11 -2.95 -16.37
CA GLY A 80 -13.83 -2.14 -17.56
C GLY A 80 -12.44 -1.50 -17.60
N TYR A 81 -11.60 -1.74 -16.59
CA TYR A 81 -10.20 -1.32 -16.55
C TYR A 81 -9.27 -2.54 -16.51
N GLU A 82 -8.02 -2.35 -16.93
CA GLU A 82 -7.00 -3.37 -16.76
C GLU A 82 -6.71 -3.56 -15.26
N GLN A 83 -6.43 -4.80 -14.86
CA GLN A 83 -6.03 -5.07 -13.49
C GLN A 83 -4.59 -4.59 -13.29
N THR A 84 -4.36 -3.81 -12.24
CA THR A 84 -3.03 -3.29 -11.90
C THR A 84 -2.54 -3.91 -10.61
N GLU A 85 -1.27 -4.27 -10.56
CA GLU A 85 -0.64 -4.82 -9.37
C GLU A 85 0.66 -4.07 -9.04
N ALA A 86 0.98 -4.03 -7.76
CA ALA A 86 2.23 -3.47 -7.26
C ALA A 86 2.78 -4.40 -6.18
N GLU A 87 3.93 -4.98 -6.46
CA GLU A 87 4.57 -5.95 -5.58
C GLU A 87 5.72 -5.32 -4.79
N ASN A 88 6.04 -5.93 -3.65
CA ASN A 88 7.18 -5.59 -2.82
C ASN A 88 7.16 -4.14 -2.28
N LEU A 89 5.97 -3.61 -1.99
CA LEU A 89 5.79 -2.28 -1.43
C LEU A 89 6.35 -2.23 -0.01
N GLN A 90 7.19 -1.24 0.25
CA GLN A 90 7.87 -1.08 1.53
C GLN A 90 7.09 -0.13 2.43
N VAL A 91 6.79 -0.57 3.64
CA VAL A 91 6.10 0.23 4.65
C VAL A 91 7.02 0.41 5.86
N PHE A 92 7.34 1.66 6.17
CA PHE A 92 8.25 2.03 7.25
C PHE A 92 7.49 2.53 8.49
N ALA A 93 8.13 2.42 9.65
CA ALA A 93 7.57 2.90 10.91
C ALA A 93 7.30 4.41 10.89
N GLY A 94 6.08 4.80 11.30
CA GLY A 94 5.70 6.20 11.47
C GLY A 94 5.47 6.99 10.19
N THR A 95 5.55 6.37 9.01
CA THR A 95 5.33 7.02 7.72
C THR A 95 4.13 6.45 6.97
N THR A 96 3.62 7.20 6.00
CA THR A 96 2.60 6.72 5.07
C THR A 96 3.22 6.49 3.70
N THR A 97 3.30 5.24 3.28
CA THR A 97 3.64 4.85 1.92
C THR A 97 2.44 5.13 1.03
N VAL A 98 2.60 6.04 0.06
CA VAL A 98 1.53 6.38 -0.91
C VAL A 98 1.83 5.68 -2.23
N GLN A 99 0.99 4.72 -2.59
CA GLN A 99 1.05 4.05 -3.88
C GLN A 99 0.09 4.72 -4.87
N ASN A 100 0.66 5.29 -5.92
CA ASN A 100 -0.09 5.86 -7.04
C ASN A 100 -0.26 4.79 -8.12
N LEU A 101 -1.49 4.58 -8.57
CA LEU A 101 -1.85 3.59 -9.59
C LEU A 101 -2.55 4.29 -10.74
N GLU A 102 -1.97 4.14 -11.92
CA GLU A 102 -2.61 4.47 -13.17
C GLU A 102 -3.33 3.22 -13.67
N MET A 103 -4.62 3.36 -13.97
CA MET A 103 -5.47 2.29 -14.52
C MET A 103 -6.15 2.73 -15.82
#